data_AF-A0A9X6ZWQ8-F1
#
_entry.id   AF-A0A9X6ZWQ8-F1
#
_cell.length_a   1.000
_cell.length_b   1.000
_cell.length_c   1.000
_cell.angle_alpha   90.00
_cell.angle_beta   90.00
_cell.angle_gamma   90.00
#
_symmetry.space_group_name_H-M   'P 1'
#
loop_
_entity.id
_entity.type
_entity.pdbx_description
1 polymer ?
#
loop_
_entity_poly.entity_id
_entity_poly.type
_entity_poly.pdbx_seq_one_letter_code
_entity_poly.pdbx_strand_id
1 'polypeptide(L)' 'MDIKKAYEIVIRDQLEKLIAEGCLYLSDDQINKLAHFLSYNYSFLEELNTFVQDYLEVNEYGIDYDFFSNES' A
#
# COMPACT_ATOMS: atom_id res chain seq x y z
N MET A 1 5.25 -16.63 -4.01
CA MET A 1 4.29 -15.52 -3.89
C MET A 1 4.36 -14.71 -5.17
N ASP A 2 3.23 -14.43 -5.83
CA ASP A 2 3.22 -13.62 -7.05
C ASP A 2 3.26 -12.14 -6.63
N ILE A 3 4.47 -11.58 -6.60
CA ILE A 3 4.74 -10.21 -6.14
C ILE A 3 3.88 -9.20 -6.91
N LYS A 4 3.60 -9.44 -8.19
CA LYS A 4 2.76 -8.55 -9.00
C LYS A 4 1.32 -8.54 -8.52
N LYS A 5 0.77 -9.71 -8.18
CA LYS A 5 -0.57 -9.80 -7.57
C LYS A 5 -0.63 -9.11 -6.21
N ALA A 6 0.43 -9.20 -5.41
CA ALA A 6 0.49 -8.48 -4.13
C ALA A 6 0.43 -6.96 -4.35
N TYR A 7 1.20 -6.44 -5.30
CA TYR A 7 1.14 -5.02 -5.66
C TYR A 7 -0.22 -4.63 -6.24
N GLU A 8 -0.80 -5.44 -7.12
CA GLU A 8 -2.13 -5.17 -7.69
C GLU A 8 -3.19 -4.99 -6.59
N ILE A 9 -3.17 -5.84 -5.56
CA ILE A 9 -4.07 -5.73 -4.40
C ILE A 9 -3.83 -4.42 -3.63
N VAL A 10 -2.57 -4.09 -3.33
CA VAL A 10 -2.22 -2.87 -2.59
C VAL A 10 -2.64 -1.61 -3.36
N ILE A 11 -2.34 -1.56 -4.66
CA ILE A 11 -2.68 -0.43 -5.53
C ILE A 11 -4.19 -0.27 -5.59
N ARG A 12 -4.94 -1.37 -5.69
CA ARG A 12 -6.41 -1.33 -5.71
C ARG A 12 -6.98 -0.71 -4.43
N ASP A 13 -6.49 -1.13 -3.27
CA ASP A 13 -6.89 -0.59 -1.96
C ASP A 13 -6.62 0.92 -1.86
N GLN A 14 -5.47 1.38 -2.37
CA GLN A 14 -5.16 2.82 -2.40
C GLN A 14 -6.09 3.61 -3.34
N LEU A 15 -6.41 3.07 -4.52
CA LEU A 15 -7.35 3.69 -5.45
C LEU A 15 -8.76 3.77 -4.86
N GLU A 16 -9.22 2.73 -4.17
CA GLU A 16 -10.52 2.70 -3.49
C GLU A 16 -10.60 3.78 -2.38
N LYS A 17 -9.53 3.97 -1.59
CA LYS A 17 -9.45 5.05 -0.60
C LYS A 17 -9.54 6.44 -1.23
N LEU A 18 -8.83 6.68 -2.32
CA LEU A 18 -8.88 7.97 -3.03
C LEU A 18 -10.27 8.28 -3.61
N ILE A 19 -11.03 7.26 -4.00
CA ILE A 19 -12.43 7.42 -4.43
C ILE A 19 -13.34 7.76 -3.24
N ALA A 20 -13.15 7.08 -2.11
CA ALA A 20 -13.92 7.35 -0.89
C ALA A 20 -13.72 8.80 -0.38
N GLU A 21 -12.50 9.33 -0.53
CA GLU A 21 -12.15 10.74 -0.23
C GLU A 21 -12.59 11.73 -1.34
N GLY A 22 -13.20 11.26 -2.43
CA GLY A 22 -13.65 12.09 -3.54
C GLY A 22 -12.53 12.69 -4.41
N CYS A 23 -11.30 12.17 -4.27
CA CYS A 23 -10.14 12.58 -5.05
C CYS A 23 -10.11 11.96 -6.45
N LEU A 24 -10.80 10.83 -6.64
CA LEU A 24 -10.91 10.14 -7.92
C LEU A 24 -12.36 9.76 -8.21
N TYR A 25 -12.72 9.74 -9.49
CA TYR A 25 -14.01 9.25 -9.98
C TYR A 25 -13.74 8.16 -11.02
N LEU A 26 -13.57 6.93 -10.55
CA LEU A 26 -13.35 5.75 -11.38
C LEU A 26 -14.43 4.71 -11.07
N SER A 27 -14.84 3.96 -12.08
CA SER A 27 -15.68 2.76 -11.88
C SER A 27 -14.83 1.57 -11.43
N ASP A 28 -15.46 0.54 -10.85
CA ASP A 28 -14.79 -0.68 -10.41
C ASP A 28 -13.95 -1.35 -11.51
N ASP A 29 -14.43 -1.35 -12.76
CA ASP A 29 -13.69 -1.88 -13.91
C ASP A 29 -12.44 -1.04 -14.24
N GLN A 30 -12.53 0.29 -14.11
CA GLN A 30 -11.39 1.17 -14.29
C GLN A 30 -10.37 1.01 -13.16
N ILE A 31 -10.82 0.82 -11.92
CA ILE A 31 -9.95 0.54 -10.77
C ILE A 31 -9.16 -0.75 -11.02
N ASN A 32 -9.85 -1.84 -11.39
CA ASN A 32 -9.21 -3.13 -11.64
C ASN A 32 -8.18 -3.05 -12.78
N LYS A 33 -8.55 -2.40 -13.90
CA LYS A 33 -7.63 -2.21 -15.04
C LYS A 33 -6.44 -1.34 -14.69
N LEU A 34 -6.65 -0.28 -13.91
CA LEU A 34 -5.58 0.63 -13.50
C LEU A 34 -4.62 -0.05 -12.52
N ALA A 35 -5.14 -0.76 -11.51
CA ALA A 35 -4.32 -1.52 -10.58
C ALA A 35 -3.49 -2.59 -11.32
N HIS A 36 -4.11 -3.31 -12.25
CA HIS A 36 -3.42 -4.28 -13.09
C HIS A 36 -2.36 -3.62 -13.99
N PHE A 37 -2.65 -2.47 -14.61
CA PHE A 37 -1.65 -1.78 -15.42
C PHE A 37 -0.46 -1.30 -14.59
N LEU A 38 -0.72 -0.70 -13.43
CA LEU A 38 0.30 -0.15 -12.54
C LEU A 38 1.15 -1.24 -11.89
N SER A 39 0.60 -2.43 -11.63
CA SER A 39 1.35 -3.57 -11.08
C SER A 39 2.41 -4.12 -12.04
N TYR A 40 2.39 -3.71 -13.31
CA TYR A 40 3.42 -4.05 -14.31
C TYR A 40 4.37 -2.88 -14.60
N ASN A 41 4.11 -1.70 -14.05
CA ASN A 41 4.95 -0.53 -14.23
C ASN A 41 6.09 -0.52 -13.20
N TYR A 42 7.28 -0.95 -13.63
CA TYR A 42 8.44 -1.12 -12.75
C TYR A 42 8.85 0.17 -12.02
N SER A 43 8.81 1.33 -12.69
CA SER A 43 9.14 2.63 -12.06
C SER A 43 8.16 2.97 -10.94
N PHE A 44 6.86 2.75 -11.19
CA PHE A 44 5.82 2.96 -10.20
C PHE A 44 5.98 2.01 -9.01
N LEU A 45 6.38 0.75 -9.25
CA LEU A 45 6.63 -0.21 -8.19
C LEU A 45 7.85 0.15 -7.32
N GLU A 46 8.93 0.70 -7.89
CA GLU A 46 10.07 1.19 -7.10
C GLU A 46 9.69 2.38 -6.22
N GLU A 47 8.91 3.32 -6.74
CA GLU A 47 8.38 4.44 -5.96
C GLU A 47 7.42 3.97 -4.86
N LEU A 48 6.50 3.05 -5.18
CA LEU A 48 5.59 2.47 -4.20
C LEU A 48 6.34 1.69 -3.12
N ASN A 49 7.34 0.90 -3.50
CA ASN A 49 8.16 0.15 -2.55
C ASN A 49 8.96 1.09 -1.65
N THR A 50 9.53 2.16 -2.20
CA THR A 50 10.22 3.20 -1.42
C THR A 50 9.26 3.89 -0.46
N PHE A 51 8.08 4.30 -0.93
CA PHE A 51 7.03 4.88 -0.09
C PHE A 51 6.59 3.92 1.02
N VAL A 52 6.38 2.64 0.72
CA VAL A 52 5.99 1.62 1.70
C VAL A 52 7.08 1.43 2.74
N GLN A 53 8.35 1.34 2.32
CA GLN A 53 9.49 1.26 3.24
C GLN A 53 9.58 2.53 4.11
N ASP A 54 9.58 3.71 3.50
CA ASP A 54 9.67 4.99 4.23
C ASP A 54 8.48 5.20 5.17
N TYR A 55 7.27 4.83 4.78
CA TYR A 55 6.07 5.07 5.57
C TYR A 55 5.82 3.97 6.61
N LEU A 56 6.14 2.71 6.32
CA LEU A 56 5.97 1.61 7.29
C LEU A 56 7.17 1.46 8.22
N GLU A 57 8.42 1.62 7.77
CA GLU A 57 9.59 1.55 8.66
C GLU A 57 9.62 2.74 9.63
N VAL A 58 9.18 3.93 9.22
CA VAL A 58 9.05 5.07 10.14
C VAL A 58 7.89 4.88 11.14
N ASN A 59 6.86 4.12 10.79
CA ASN A 59 5.73 3.83 11.69
C ASN A 59 5.95 2.56 12.55
N GLU A 60 6.87 1.66 12.21
CA GLU A 60 7.24 0.50 13.04
C GLU A 60 8.14 0.88 14.23
N TYR A 61 8.85 2.01 14.18
CA TYR A 61 9.57 2.56 15.35
C TYR A 61 8.70 3.43 16.28
N GLY A 62 7.39 3.49 16.05
CA GLY A 62 6.43 4.24 16.88
C GLY A 62 5.61 3.40 17.87
N ILE A 63 5.82 2.07 17.88
CA ILE A 63 5.09 1.15 18.77
C ILE A 63 6.09 0.14 19.38
N ASP A 64 7.15 0.65 20.02
CA ASP A 64 7.70 -0.06 21.19
C ASP A 64 6.69 0.17 22.33
N TYR A 65 5.59 -0.59 22.32
CA TYR A 65 4.92 -0.85 23.58
C TYR A 65 5.89 -1.69 24.40
N ASP A 66 6.48 -1.06 25.41
CA ASP A 66 7.05 -1.66 26.62
C ASP A 66 6.15 -2.80 27.15
N PHE A 67 6.25 -4.00 26.57
CA PHE A 67 5.55 -5.19 27.04
C PHE A 67 6.51 -6.26 27.57
N PHE A 68 7.73 -5.87 27.91
CA PHE A 68 8.67 -6.70 28.68
C PHE A 68 9.42 -5.86 29.72
N SER A 69 8.73 -5.47 30.78
CA SER A 69 9.27 -5.08 32.11
C SER A 69 8.05 -4.91 33.04
N ASN A 70 7.68 -5.82 33.95
CA ASN A 70 8.49 -6.55 34.89
C ASN A 70 7.81 -7.88 35.24
N GLU A 71 8.59 -8.96 35.22
CA GLU A 71 8.47 -9.98 36.26
C GLU A 71 8.77 -9.31 37.61
N SER A 72 7.82 -9.39 38.56
CA SER A 72 8.05 -9.53 40.01
C SER A 72 6.72 -9.80 40.70
#